data_AF-A0A9P6JJJ6-F1
#
_entry.id   AF-A0A9P6JJJ6-F1
#
_cell.length_a   1.000
_cell.length_b   1.000
_cell.length_c   1.000
_cell.angle_alpha   90.00
_cell.angle_beta   90.00
_cell.angle_gamma   90.00
#
_symmetry.space_group_name_H-M   'P 1'
#
loop_
_entity.id
_entity.type
_entity.pdbx_description
1 polymer ?
#
loop_
_entity_poly.entity_id
_entity_poly.type
_entity_poly.pdbx_seq_one_letter_code
_entity_poly.pdbx_strand_id
1 'polypeptide(L)'
;MSALSASKQKRLAAKASKKSSGASTPANNSGRNTPIPPLGPEDVDALVPGLNALDLAKKKANDRNSTGVLTSQPLSRDIKIESFTLSFHGRELITNTDIDLNFGRRYGLIGANGSGKSTFLECLANREVPIPEHIDIYLLQEEAAPSDLNAIQAVVTEAKHEVERLERQVED
;
A
#
# COMPACT_ATOMS: atom_id res chain seq x y z
N MET A 1 50.53 -24.51 24.72
CA MET A 1 50.68 -24.40 23.25
C MET A 1 49.68 -25.33 22.58
N SER A 2 48.55 -24.79 22.12
CA SER A 2 47.64 -25.44 21.19
C SER A 2 47.05 -24.36 20.29
N ALA A 3 47.27 -24.48 18.99
CA ALA A 3 46.94 -23.45 18.00
C ALA A 3 45.42 -23.43 17.72
N LEU A 4 44.80 -22.25 17.78
CA LEU A 4 43.41 -22.05 17.39
C LEU A 4 43.26 -22.07 15.85
N SER A 5 42.25 -22.80 15.39
CA SER A 5 41.90 -23.05 13.98
C SER A 5 41.66 -21.76 13.15
N ALA A 6 42.12 -21.80 11.90
CA ALA A 6 42.21 -20.69 10.94
C ALA A 6 40.88 -19.95 10.68
N SER A 7 39.74 -20.59 10.92
CA SER A 7 38.41 -19.96 10.72
C SER A 7 38.07 -18.92 11.80
N LYS A 8 38.71 -18.97 12.98
CA LYS A 8 38.43 -18.05 14.10
C LYS A 8 39.28 -16.78 14.05
N GLN A 9 40.45 -16.82 13.40
CA GLN A 9 41.33 -15.66 13.22
C GLN A 9 40.78 -14.66 12.17
N LYS A 10 40.13 -15.16 11.12
CA LYS A 10 39.58 -14.31 10.04
C LYS A 10 38.38 -13.46 10.48
N ARG A 11 37.64 -13.89 11.51
CA ARG A 11 36.45 -13.19 12.02
C ARG A 11 36.78 -12.09 13.04
N LEU A 12 37.96 -12.15 13.66
CA LEU A 12 38.45 -11.13 14.62
C LEU A 12 39.20 -9.99 13.92
N ALA A 13 39.78 -10.23 12.73
CA ALA A 13 40.41 -9.19 11.92
C ALA A 13 39.41 -8.22 11.24
N ALA A 14 38.19 -8.67 10.93
CA ALA A 14 37.17 -7.85 10.28
C ALA A 14 36.43 -6.88 11.22
N LYS A 15 36.60 -7.03 12.55
CA LYS A 15 35.99 -6.15 13.56
C LYS A 15 36.94 -5.06 14.10
N ALA A 16 38.19 -5.04 13.63
CA ALA A 16 39.24 -4.15 14.15
C ALA A 16 39.60 -2.97 13.21
N SER A 17 39.01 -2.86 12.02
CA SER A 17 39.25 -1.72 11.13
C SER A 17 37.96 -0.93 10.87
N LYS A 18 38.02 0.37 11.15
CA LYS A 18 37.02 1.44 10.88
C LYS A 18 35.99 1.80 11.97
N LYS A 19 36.38 1.70 13.25
CA LYS A 19 36.08 2.79 14.20
C LYS A 19 37.37 3.61 14.42
N SER A 20 37.23 4.93 14.57
CA SER A 20 38.26 6.00 14.61
C SER A 20 38.81 6.37 13.23
N SER A 21 38.78 7.60 12.74
CA SER A 21 38.84 8.96 13.31
C SER A 21 38.03 9.91 12.39
N GLY A 22 37.49 11.09 12.74
CA GLY A 22 37.73 12.02 13.84
C GLY A 22 37.90 13.45 13.26
N ALA A 23 36.89 14.30 13.48
CA ALA A 23 36.94 15.77 13.64
C ALA A 23 37.09 16.76 12.44
N SER A 24 35.99 17.53 12.24
CA SER A 24 35.86 19.02 12.40
C SER A 24 36.02 20.02 11.21
N THR A 25 34.88 20.67 10.91
CA THR A 25 34.59 22.11 10.61
C THR A 25 34.85 22.72 9.19
N PRO A 26 34.24 23.89 8.83
CA PRO A 26 33.28 24.00 7.73
C PRO A 26 33.73 24.98 6.62
N ALA A 27 33.20 24.86 5.39
CA ALA A 27 33.44 25.89 4.38
C ALA A 27 32.33 26.00 3.31
N ASN A 28 31.55 27.06 3.47
CA ASN A 28 30.98 27.97 2.49
C ASN A 28 31.18 27.68 0.98
N ASN A 29 30.04 27.52 0.31
CA ASN A 29 29.60 28.06 -0.99
C ASN A 29 30.67 28.41 -2.05
N SER A 30 30.67 27.67 -3.17
CA SER A 30 30.94 28.25 -4.50
C SER A 30 30.43 27.31 -5.59
N GLY A 31 29.62 27.87 -6.50
CA GLY A 31 29.06 27.14 -7.63
C GLY A 31 30.13 26.43 -8.45
N ARG A 32 30.00 25.12 -8.57
CA ARG A 32 30.69 24.30 -9.55
C ARG A 32 29.69 23.28 -10.08
N ASN A 33 29.39 23.36 -11.38
CA ASN A 33 28.84 22.22 -12.11
C ASN A 33 29.88 21.09 -12.05
N THR A 34 29.77 20.21 -11.07
CA THR A 34 30.44 18.92 -11.09
C THR A 34 29.63 17.99 -11.99
N PRO A 35 30.25 17.29 -12.96
CA PRO A 35 29.57 16.26 -13.73
C PRO A 35 28.90 15.26 -12.78
N ILE A 36 27.62 14.98 -13.00
CA ILE A 36 26.90 13.91 -12.32
C ILE A 36 27.68 12.62 -12.61
N PRO A 37 28.22 11.90 -11.60
CA PRO A 37 28.88 10.63 -11.85
C PRO A 37 27.86 9.68 -12.48
N PRO A 38 28.26 8.82 -13.45
CA PRO A 38 27.34 7.87 -14.04
C PRO A 38 26.80 6.97 -12.93
N LEU A 39 25.49 7.03 -12.68
CA LEU A 39 24.82 6.09 -11.79
C LEU A 39 25.13 4.68 -12.27
N GLY A 40 25.65 3.85 -11.37
CA GLY A 40 25.83 2.44 -11.67
C GLY A 40 24.46 1.76 -11.84
N PRO A 41 24.38 0.65 -12.57
CA PRO A 41 23.14 -0.13 -12.68
C PRO A 41 22.61 -0.66 -11.33
N GLU A 42 23.37 -0.50 -10.25
CA GLU A 42 23.02 -0.94 -8.90
C GLU A 42 22.18 0.13 -8.15
N ASP A 43 22.31 1.41 -8.53
CA ASP A 43 21.58 2.51 -7.89
C ASP A 43 20.15 2.67 -8.44
N VAL A 44 19.90 2.18 -9.66
CA VAL A 44 18.56 2.19 -10.29
C VAL A 44 17.64 1.13 -9.68
N ASP A 45 18.16 -0.06 -9.37
CA ASP A 45 17.35 -1.16 -8.80
C ASP A 45 16.81 -0.88 -7.40
N ALA A 46 17.45 0.01 -6.62
CA ALA A 46 16.96 0.41 -5.30
C ALA A 46 15.76 1.38 -5.35
N LEU A 47 15.58 2.11 -6.46
CA LEU A 47 14.50 3.10 -6.65
C LEU A 47 13.30 2.55 -7.44
N VAL A 48 13.50 1.46 -8.19
CA VAL A 48 12.48 0.81 -9.05
C VAL A 48 11.28 0.20 -8.30
N PRO A 49 11.41 -0.37 -7.08
CA PRO A 49 10.27 -1.05 -6.43
C PRO A 49 9.10 -0.12 -6.10
N GLY A 50 9.39 1.12 -5.68
CA GLY A 50 8.36 2.08 -5.25
C GLY A 50 7.57 2.70 -6.42
N LEU A 51 8.20 2.86 -7.58
CA LEU A 51 7.56 3.41 -8.78
C LEU A 51 6.61 2.39 -9.43
N ASN A 52 7.00 1.11 -9.46
CA ASN A 52 6.20 0.05 -10.06
C ASN A 52 4.86 -0.18 -9.34
N ALA A 53 4.85 -0.17 -8.00
CA ALA A 53 3.63 -0.44 -7.23
C ALA A 53 2.57 0.67 -7.39
N LEU A 54 3.01 1.93 -7.39
CA LEU A 54 2.12 3.08 -7.59
C LEU A 54 1.58 3.13 -9.03
N ASP A 55 2.41 2.79 -10.03
CA ASP A 55 2.00 2.76 -11.44
C ASP A 55 1.07 1.58 -11.76
N LEU A 56 1.24 0.42 -11.11
CA LEU A 56 0.35 -0.74 -11.27
C LEU A 56 -1.03 -0.49 -10.64
N ALA A 57 -1.10 0.12 -9.46
CA ALA A 57 -2.37 0.47 -8.81
C ALA A 57 -3.14 1.51 -9.64
N LYS A 58 -2.44 2.54 -10.16
CA LYS A 58 -3.03 3.54 -11.06
C LYS A 58 -3.46 2.96 -12.40
N LYS A 59 -2.69 2.02 -12.98
CA LYS A 59 -3.09 1.29 -14.20
C LYS A 59 -4.36 0.47 -14.00
N LYS A 60 -4.44 -0.31 -12.91
CA LYS A 60 -5.61 -1.15 -12.61
C LYS A 60 -6.89 -0.34 -12.43
N ALA A 61 -6.80 0.88 -11.88
CA ALA A 61 -7.95 1.77 -11.73
C ALA A 61 -8.46 2.31 -13.08
N ASN A 62 -7.59 2.49 -14.08
CA ASN A 62 -7.99 3.00 -15.39
C ASN A 62 -8.65 1.94 -16.29
N ASP A 63 -8.47 0.66 -15.97
CA ASP A 63 -8.96 -0.46 -16.78
C ASP A 63 -10.36 -0.95 -16.38
N ARG A 64 -10.96 -0.35 -15.35
CA ARG A 64 -12.29 -0.70 -14.85
C ARG A 64 -13.25 0.48 -15.00
N ASN A 65 -14.46 0.18 -15.48
CA ASN A 65 -15.56 1.13 -15.57
C ASN A 65 -16.73 0.58 -14.77
N SER A 66 -17.26 1.40 -13.87
CA SER A 66 -18.46 1.07 -13.10
C SER A 66 -19.51 2.16 -13.27
N THR A 67 -20.77 1.73 -13.28
CA THR A 67 -21.94 2.61 -13.34
C THR A 67 -22.97 2.08 -12.35
N GLY A 68 -23.76 2.97 -11.79
CA GLY A 68 -24.83 2.63 -10.86
C GLY A 68 -25.47 3.90 -10.33
N VAL A 69 -26.75 3.82 -10.01
CA VAL A 69 -27.52 4.93 -9.44
C VAL A 69 -27.77 4.64 -7.98
N LEU A 70 -27.26 5.50 -7.09
CA LEU A 70 -27.58 5.42 -5.67
C LEU A 70 -29.04 5.84 -5.47
N THR A 71 -29.88 4.92 -5.00
CA THR A 71 -31.31 5.16 -4.74
C THR A 71 -31.66 5.14 -3.25
N SER A 72 -30.70 4.85 -2.37
CA SER A 72 -30.92 4.96 -0.92
C SER A 72 -31.02 6.43 -0.47
N GLN A 73 -31.71 6.64 0.66
CA GLN A 73 -31.86 7.97 1.22
C GLN A 73 -30.50 8.52 1.71
N PRO A 74 -30.23 9.83 1.56
CA PRO A 74 -28.92 10.40 1.89
C PRO A 74 -28.43 10.17 3.33
N LEU A 75 -29.35 10.07 4.30
CA LEU A 75 -29.01 9.81 5.71
C LEU A 75 -29.23 8.35 6.14
N SER A 76 -29.63 7.47 5.22
CA SER A 76 -29.82 6.06 5.55
C SER A 76 -28.47 5.38 5.80
N ARG A 77 -28.48 4.34 6.64
CA ARG A 77 -27.34 3.43 6.80
C ARG A 77 -27.36 2.29 5.78
N ASP A 78 -28.45 2.17 5.03
CA ASP A 78 -28.59 1.19 3.96
C ASP A 78 -28.05 1.76 2.64
N ILE A 79 -27.40 0.92 1.86
CA ILE A 79 -26.86 1.25 0.54
C ILE A 79 -27.71 0.52 -0.49
N LYS A 80 -28.31 1.28 -1.41
CA LYS A 80 -29.09 0.75 -2.53
C LYS A 80 -28.58 1.34 -3.82
N ILE A 81 -28.09 0.48 -4.70
CA ILE A 81 -27.54 0.87 -5.99
C ILE A 81 -28.33 0.13 -7.06
N GLU A 82 -29.02 0.87 -7.91
CA GLU A 82 -29.78 0.32 -9.03
C GLU A 82 -28.96 0.37 -10.32
N SER A 83 -29.27 -0.56 -11.23
CA SER A 83 -28.63 -0.63 -12.56
C SER A 83 -27.10 -0.68 -12.50
N PHE A 84 -26.54 -1.40 -11.52
CA PHE A 84 -25.11 -1.54 -11.38
C PHE A 84 -24.53 -2.38 -12.53
N THR A 85 -23.56 -1.80 -13.24
CA THR A 85 -22.81 -2.47 -14.29
C THR A 85 -21.32 -2.25 -14.06
N LEU A 86 -20.53 -3.33 -14.13
CA LEU A 86 -19.09 -3.35 -13.94
C LEU A 86 -18.41 -4.01 -15.14
N SER A 87 -17.52 -3.26 -15.77
CA SER A 87 -16.66 -3.72 -16.86
C SER A 87 -15.20 -3.66 -16.46
N PHE A 88 -14.42 -4.66 -16.85
CA PHE A 88 -12.98 -4.74 -16.62
C PHE A 88 -12.25 -5.13 -17.90
N HIS A 89 -11.29 -4.31 -18.34
CA HIS A 89 -10.57 -4.47 -19.60
C HIS A 89 -11.50 -4.74 -20.81
N GLY A 90 -12.62 -4.04 -20.89
CA GLY A 90 -13.61 -4.20 -21.96
C GLY A 90 -14.51 -5.44 -21.86
N ARG A 91 -14.37 -6.26 -20.81
CA ARG A 91 -15.29 -7.36 -20.53
C ARG A 91 -16.29 -6.96 -19.45
N GLU A 92 -17.58 -7.11 -19.73
CA GLU A 92 -18.62 -7.00 -18.71
C GLU A 92 -18.53 -8.17 -17.72
N LEU A 93 -18.38 -7.85 -16.44
CA LEU A 93 -18.34 -8.81 -15.34
C LEU A 93 -19.70 -8.92 -14.65
N ILE A 94 -20.37 -7.77 -14.48
CA ILE A 94 -21.69 -7.62 -13.86
C ILE A 94 -22.47 -6.63 -14.73
N THR A 95 -23.72 -6.95 -15.06
CA THR A 95 -24.54 -6.12 -15.96
C THR A 95 -25.93 -5.93 -15.34
N ASN A 96 -26.40 -4.68 -15.29
CA ASN A 96 -27.75 -4.29 -14.84
C ASN A 96 -28.23 -5.06 -13.60
N THR A 97 -27.44 -5.05 -12.54
CA THR A 97 -27.77 -5.72 -11.27
C THR A 97 -28.14 -4.70 -10.22
N ASP A 98 -29.15 -5.00 -9.40
CA ASP A 98 -29.51 -4.17 -8.26
C ASP A 98 -28.82 -4.69 -6.99
N ILE A 99 -28.21 -3.79 -6.23
CA ILE A 99 -27.42 -4.09 -5.05
C ILE A 99 -28.07 -3.44 -3.83
N ASP A 100 -28.53 -4.28 -2.91
CA ASP A 100 -29.11 -3.86 -1.64
C ASP A 100 -28.24 -4.36 -0.47
N LEU A 101 -27.49 -3.44 0.14
CA LEU A 101 -26.70 -3.69 1.34
C LEU A 101 -27.35 -3.01 2.54
N ASN A 102 -28.05 -3.81 3.35
CA ASN A 102 -28.73 -3.32 4.54
C ASN A 102 -27.80 -3.32 5.75
N PHE A 103 -27.93 -2.30 6.59
CA PHE A 103 -27.15 -2.19 7.82
C PHE A 103 -27.36 -3.40 8.74
N GLY A 104 -26.27 -3.87 9.34
CA GLY A 104 -26.29 -5.00 10.27
C GLY A 104 -26.42 -6.38 9.61
N ARG A 105 -26.37 -6.47 8.27
CA ARG A 105 -26.38 -7.73 7.54
C ARG A 105 -24.97 -8.14 7.13
N ARG A 106 -24.77 -9.46 6.99
CA ARG A 106 -23.53 -10.07 6.49
C ARG A 106 -23.84 -10.74 5.17
N TYR A 107 -23.15 -10.32 4.12
CA TYR A 107 -23.33 -10.83 2.76
C TYR A 107 -22.12 -11.67 2.36
N GLY A 108 -22.37 -12.80 1.69
CA GLY A 108 -21.35 -13.64 1.10
C GLY A 108 -21.36 -13.48 -0.42
N LEU A 109 -20.21 -13.16 -1.01
CA LEU A 109 -20.06 -13.08 -2.46
C LEU A 109 -19.46 -14.40 -2.97
N ILE A 110 -20.24 -15.15 -3.75
CA ILE A 110 -19.84 -16.44 -4.32
C ILE A 110 -19.82 -16.38 -5.84
N GLY A 111 -18.95 -17.17 -6.46
CA GLY A 111 -18.83 -17.24 -7.91
C GLY A 111 -17.54 -17.93 -8.35
N ALA A 112 -17.46 -18.31 -9.63
CA ALA A 112 -16.27 -18.94 -10.20
C ALA A 112 -15.04 -18.02 -10.12
N ASN A 113 -13.84 -18.59 -10.21
CA ASN A 113 -12.62 -17.79 -10.32
C ASN A 113 -12.65 -16.97 -11.60
N GLY A 114 -12.27 -15.69 -11.50
CA GLY A 114 -12.37 -14.74 -12.61
C GLY A 114 -13.77 -14.15 -12.87
N SER A 115 -14.76 -14.43 -12.01
CA SER A 115 -16.11 -13.84 -12.13
C SER A 115 -16.19 -12.36 -11.70
N GLY A 116 -15.06 -11.72 -11.37
CA GLY A 116 -15.05 -10.31 -10.98
C GLY A 116 -15.27 -9.99 -9.50
N LYS A 117 -15.24 -10.98 -8.60
CA LYS A 117 -15.51 -10.77 -7.15
C LYS A 117 -14.59 -9.73 -6.51
N SER A 118 -13.27 -9.90 -6.65
CA SER A 118 -12.30 -8.96 -6.09
C SER A 118 -12.42 -7.60 -6.76
N THR A 119 -12.63 -7.56 -8.08
CA THR A 119 -12.85 -6.33 -8.84
C THR A 119 -14.09 -5.57 -8.36
N PHE A 120 -15.16 -6.29 -8.03
CA PHE A 120 -16.37 -5.70 -7.47
C PHE A 120 -16.11 -5.08 -6.08
N LEU A 121 -15.42 -5.79 -5.19
CA LEU A 121 -15.07 -5.28 -3.88
C LEU A 121 -14.13 -4.07 -3.97
N GLU A 122 -13.16 -4.09 -4.88
CA GLU A 122 -12.27 -2.96 -5.14
C GLU A 122 -13.02 -1.74 -5.70
N CYS A 123 -13.98 -1.94 -6.60
CA CYS A 123 -14.81 -0.87 -7.15
C CYS A 123 -15.61 -0.15 -6.05
N LEU A 124 -16.25 -0.93 -5.15
CA LEU A 124 -16.95 -0.38 -3.99
C LEU A 124 -16.01 0.38 -3.05
N ALA A 125 -14.85 -0.22 -2.73
CA ALA A 125 -13.88 0.37 -1.82
C ALA A 125 -13.30 1.70 -2.33
N ASN A 126 -13.08 1.80 -3.64
CA ASN A 126 -12.57 3.01 -4.28
C ASN A 126 -13.66 4.07 -4.55
N ARG A 127 -14.90 3.84 -4.10
CA ARG A 127 -16.05 4.74 -4.31
C ARG A 127 -16.26 5.10 -5.78
N GLU A 128 -16.02 4.16 -6.69
CA GLU A 128 -16.23 4.37 -8.13
C GLU A 128 -17.72 4.44 -8.49
N VAL A 129 -18.57 3.94 -7.59
CA VAL A 129 -20.02 4.08 -7.62
C VAL A 129 -20.44 5.01 -6.48
N PRO A 130 -21.49 5.83 -6.66
CA PRO A 130 -21.98 6.71 -5.63
C PRO A 130 -22.37 5.93 -4.37
N ILE A 131 -21.65 6.18 -3.27
CA ILE A 131 -21.93 5.66 -1.93
C ILE A 131 -22.01 6.88 -1.00
N PRO A 132 -22.97 6.92 -0.05
CA PRO A 132 -23.09 8.04 0.87
C PRO A 132 -21.78 8.39 1.59
N GLU A 133 -21.53 9.69 1.77
CA GLU A 133 -20.27 10.20 2.34
C GLU A 133 -20.08 9.80 3.81
N HIS A 134 -21.17 9.67 4.57
CA HIS A 134 -21.14 9.30 5.98
C HIS A 134 -20.88 7.80 6.23
N ILE A 135 -20.70 7.01 5.19
CA ILE A 135 -20.39 5.58 5.29
C ILE A 135 -18.93 5.37 4.93
N ASP A 136 -18.14 4.92 5.89
CA ASP A 136 -16.76 4.51 5.67
C ASP A 136 -16.67 3.09 5.13
N ILE A 137 -15.76 2.88 4.19
CA ILE A 137 -15.53 1.58 3.55
C ILE A 137 -14.08 1.18 3.81
N TYR A 138 -13.89 0.00 4.39
CA TYR A 138 -12.59 -0.59 4.61
C TYR A 138 -12.49 -1.88 3.81
N LEU A 139 -11.50 -1.96 2.92
CA LEU A 139 -11.20 -3.15 2.14
C LEU A 139 -9.92 -3.78 2.65
N LEU A 140 -10.02 -5.04 3.06
CA LEU A 140 -8.87 -5.87 3.38
C LEU A 140 -8.51 -6.70 2.14
N GLN A 141 -7.37 -6.42 1.52
CA GLN A 141 -6.90 -7.18 0.34
C GLN A 141 -5.95 -8.31 0.71
N GLU A 142 -5.08 -8.08 1.70
CA GLU A 142 -4.04 -9.03 2.10
C GLU A 142 -4.06 -9.21 3.63
N GLU A 143 -3.60 -10.38 4.06
CA GLU A 143 -3.47 -10.69 5.48
C GLU A 143 -2.29 -9.92 6.10
N ALA A 144 -2.38 -9.65 7.40
CA ALA A 144 -1.27 -9.06 8.13
C ALA A 144 -0.05 -9.98 8.10
N ALA A 145 1.13 -9.41 7.91
CA ALA A 145 2.39 -10.16 7.97
C ALA A 145 2.53 -10.86 9.35
N PRO A 146 3.15 -12.05 9.39
CA PRO A 146 3.36 -12.75 10.64
C PRO A 146 4.19 -11.87 11.58
N SER A 147 3.68 -11.67 12.79
CA SER A 147 4.36 -10.89 13.82
C SER A 147 4.27 -11.62 15.15
N ASP A 148 5.32 -11.48 15.97
CA ASP A 148 5.34 -11.98 17.35
C ASP A 148 4.57 -11.06 18.31
N LEU A 149 3.98 -9.96 17.82
CA LEU A 149 3.17 -9.04 18.61
C LEU A 149 1.76 -9.59 18.81
N ASN A 150 1.19 -9.32 19.99
CA ASN A 150 -0.22 -9.59 20.23
C ASN A 150 -1.09 -8.69 19.34
N ALA A 151 -2.30 -9.14 18.97
CA ALA A 151 -3.20 -8.40 18.08
C ALA A 151 -3.44 -6.94 18.51
N ILE A 152 -3.69 -6.71 19.81
CA ILE A 152 -3.89 -5.35 20.35
C ILE A 152 -2.60 -4.53 20.21
N GLN A 153 -1.45 -5.12 20.50
CA GLN A 153 -0.16 -4.43 20.40
C GLN A 153 0.17 -4.07 18.96
N ALA A 154 -0.13 -4.96 18.00
CA ALA A 154 0.04 -4.69 16.57
C ALA A 154 -0.81 -3.49 16.15
N VAL A 155 -2.11 -3.48 16.49
CA VAL A 155 -3.02 -2.36 16.19
C VAL A 155 -2.55 -1.05 16.82
N VAL A 156 -2.16 -1.08 18.09
CA VAL A 156 -1.68 0.13 18.80
C VAL A 156 -0.37 0.65 18.23
N THR A 157 0.54 -0.26 17.86
CA THR A 157 1.84 0.12 17.29
C THR A 157 1.64 0.75 15.91
N GLU A 158 0.80 0.15 15.08
CA GLU A 158 0.50 0.68 13.74
C GLU A 158 -0.22 2.02 13.81
N ALA A 159 -1.18 2.17 14.72
CA ALA A 159 -1.87 3.44 14.94
C ALA A 159 -0.90 4.56 15.36
N LYS A 160 0.10 4.25 16.21
CA LYS A 160 1.13 5.22 16.59
C LYS A 160 2.02 5.62 15.42
N HIS A 161 2.41 4.65 14.59
CA HIS A 161 3.20 4.94 13.39
C HIS A 161 2.45 5.82 12.40
N GLU A 162 1.14 5.59 12.21
CA GLU A 162 0.34 6.43 11.31
C GLU A 162 0.14 7.85 11.85
N VAL A 163 -0.03 8.01 13.17
CA VAL A 163 -0.05 9.34 13.80
C VAL A 163 1.27 10.08 13.58
N GLU A 164 2.41 9.43 13.84
CA GLU A 164 3.73 10.02 13.64
C GLU A 164 3.97 10.40 12.16
N ARG A 165 3.48 9.57 11.23
CA ARG A 165 3.53 9.86 9.79
C ARG A 165 2.72 11.11 9.44
N LEU A 166 1.51 11.24 9.97
CA LEU A 166 0.65 12.41 9.74
C LEU A 166 1.25 13.68 10.34
N GLU A 167 1.85 13.59 11.54
CA GLU A 167 2.55 14.72 12.17
C GLU A 167 3.69 15.23 11.29
N ARG A 168 4.54 14.34 10.75
CA ARG A 168 5.60 14.74 9.81
C ARG A 168 5.07 15.43 8.55
N GLN A 169 3.94 14.98 8.01
CA GLN A 169 3.32 15.60 6.83
C GLN A 169 2.74 17.00 7.10
N VAL A 170 2.44 17.33 8.36
CA VAL A 170 1.96 18.66 8.76
C VAL A 170 3.12 19.62 9.04
N GLU A 171 4.28 19.10 9.46
CA GLU A 171 5.48 19.90 9.72
C GLU A 171 6.23 20.33 8.44
N ASP A 172 6.13 19.55 7.36
CA ASP A 172 6.69 19.83 6.03
C ASP A 172 5.80 20.73 5.16
#